data_AF-A0A517PRK4-F1
#
_entry.id   AF-A0A517PRK4-F1
#
_cell.length_a   1.000
_cell.length_b   1.000
_cell.length_c   1.000
_cell.angle_alpha   90.00
_cell.angle_beta   90.00
_cell.angle_gamma   90.00
#
_symmetry.space_group_name_H-M   'P 1'
#
loop_
_entity.id
_entity.type
_entity.pdbx_description
1 polymer ?
#
loop_
_entity_poly.entity_id
_entity_poly.type
_entity_poly.pdbx_seq_one_letter_code
_entity_poly.pdbx_strand_id
1 'polypeptide(L)'
;MNHTFDRDPSTKMVTEITARREEALSHNEKPDNQGKLTERHHDRLKCIVPVHTLSGVILGILILHPVTMVIYCFEFHPELTDVRKRLKGSPQKVRRAEILLKADVRGPNWTDKKIAEAFSCRVQTIENLRKRLVVDGFEIALNGKTRESPPRQKVLVGKQEARVIAMRLGKPSKGYVNWSLRLLAERVVELGLVESISHETIRQTLKKTV
;
A
#
# COMPACT_ATOMS: atom_id res chain seq x y z
N MET A 1 9.09 1.21 -66.52
CA MET A 1 9.38 -0.11 -65.93
C MET A 1 9.08 -0.05 -64.45
N ASN A 2 8.09 -0.81 -63.99
CA ASN A 2 7.69 -0.85 -62.58
C ASN A 2 8.62 -1.81 -61.85
N HIS A 3 9.43 -1.28 -60.93
CA HIS A 3 10.31 -2.08 -60.10
C HIS A 3 9.49 -2.68 -58.96
N THR A 4 9.18 -3.96 -59.07
CA THR A 4 8.51 -4.73 -58.02
C THR A 4 9.43 -4.79 -56.80
N PHE A 5 9.08 -4.08 -55.74
CA PHE A 5 9.74 -4.21 -54.44
C PHE A 5 9.27 -5.51 -53.80
N ASP A 6 10.11 -6.55 -53.87
CA ASP A 6 9.92 -7.78 -53.13
C ASP A 6 9.85 -7.47 -51.63
N ARG A 7 8.74 -7.85 -51.00
CA ARG A 7 8.57 -7.72 -49.55
C ARG A 7 9.49 -8.71 -48.85
N ASP A 8 10.56 -8.18 -48.27
CA ASP A 8 11.53 -8.92 -47.47
C ASP A 8 10.85 -9.87 -46.45
N PRO A 9 11.26 -11.16 -46.41
CA PRO A 9 10.65 -12.19 -45.56
C PRO A 9 10.81 -11.90 -44.05
N SER A 10 11.76 -11.05 -43.68
CA SER A 10 11.99 -10.56 -42.31
C SER A 10 10.79 -9.76 -41.77
N THR A 11 10.18 -8.91 -42.61
CA THR A 11 9.10 -8.01 -42.19
C THR A 11 7.83 -8.80 -41.83
N LYS A 12 7.54 -9.89 -42.56
CA LYS A 12 6.39 -10.77 -42.29
C LYS A 12 6.52 -11.45 -40.93
N MET A 13 7.72 -11.93 -40.58
CA MET A 13 8.00 -12.54 -39.28
C MET A 13 7.83 -11.54 -38.12
N VAL A 14 8.28 -10.29 -38.29
CA VAL A 14 8.15 -9.27 -37.24
C VAL A 14 6.68 -8.91 -37.00
N THR A 15 5.86 -8.76 -38.04
CA THR A 15 4.41 -8.55 -37.87
C THR A 15 3.70 -9.75 -37.22
N GLU A 16 4.10 -10.99 -37.55
CA GLU A 16 3.48 -12.18 -36.98
C GLU A 16 3.87 -12.42 -35.50
N ILE A 17 5.11 -12.09 -35.13
CA ILE A 17 5.58 -12.12 -33.73
C ILE A 17 4.90 -11.01 -32.91
N THR A 18 4.65 -9.84 -33.51
CA THR A 18 3.96 -8.74 -32.83
C THR A 18 2.48 -9.05 -32.61
N ALA A 19 1.81 -9.65 -33.61
CA ALA A 19 0.42 -10.10 -33.50
C ALA A 19 0.22 -11.21 -32.45
N ARG A 20 1.13 -12.21 -32.41
CA ARG A 20 1.08 -13.27 -31.38
C ARG A 20 1.37 -12.76 -29.96
N ARG A 21 2.12 -11.67 -29.82
CA ARG A 21 2.42 -11.05 -28.53
C ARG A 21 1.24 -10.21 -28.01
N GLU A 22 0.48 -9.55 -28.89
CA GLU A 22 -0.75 -8.85 -28.51
C GLU A 22 -1.87 -9.83 -28.14
N GLU A 23 -1.98 -10.97 -28.84
CA GLU A 23 -2.97 -12.00 -28.51
C GLU A 23 -2.69 -12.67 -27.14
N ALA A 24 -1.41 -12.87 -26.80
CA ALA A 24 -0.98 -13.41 -25.50
C ALA A 24 -1.15 -12.43 -24.32
N LEU A 25 -1.26 -11.13 -24.58
CA LEU A 25 -1.53 -10.10 -23.56
C LEU A 25 -3.03 -9.95 -23.23
N SER A 26 -3.93 -10.42 -24.11
CA SER A 26 -5.37 -10.43 -23.85
C SER A 26 -5.85 -11.57 -22.93
N HIS A 27 -5.06 -12.64 -22.76
CA HIS A 27 -5.47 -13.84 -22.03
C HIS A 27 -4.98 -13.91 -20.57
N ASN A 28 -4.39 -12.83 -20.04
CA ASN A 28 -3.93 -12.79 -18.63
C ASN A 28 -4.58 -11.66 -17.82
N GLU A 29 -5.81 -11.29 -18.17
CA GLU A 29 -6.69 -10.61 -17.23
C GLU A 29 -7.27 -11.64 -16.26
N LYS A 30 -6.61 -11.78 -15.12
CA LYS A 30 -7.16 -12.45 -13.95
C LYS A 30 -8.42 -11.67 -13.54
N PRO A 31 -9.60 -12.30 -13.44
CA PRO A 31 -10.82 -11.57 -13.14
C PRO A 31 -10.69 -10.92 -11.76
N ASP A 32 -10.80 -9.59 -11.76
CA ASP A 32 -10.93 -8.78 -10.56
C ASP A 32 -12.19 -9.23 -9.81
N ASN A 33 -11.99 -9.83 -8.64
CA ASN A 33 -13.05 -10.43 -7.85
C ASN A 33 -13.87 -9.37 -7.08
N GLN A 34 -13.79 -8.09 -7.50
CA GLN A 34 -14.50 -6.96 -6.92
C GLN A 34 -15.96 -6.84 -7.37
N GLY A 35 -16.37 -7.58 -8.41
CA GLY A 35 -17.74 -7.51 -8.95
C GLY A 35 -18.77 -8.46 -8.35
N LYS A 36 -18.38 -9.48 -7.56
CA LYS A 36 -19.32 -10.52 -7.06
C LYS A 36 -19.76 -10.38 -5.60
N LEU A 37 -19.33 -9.32 -4.91
CA LEU A 37 -19.75 -9.07 -3.53
C LEU A 37 -20.86 -8.02 -3.42
N THR A 38 -21.04 -7.16 -4.42
CA THR A 38 -21.98 -6.04 -4.39
C THR A 38 -23.44 -6.42 -4.67
N GLU A 39 -23.71 -7.55 -5.35
CA GLU A 39 -25.08 -7.98 -5.67
C GLU A 39 -25.82 -8.71 -4.55
N ARG A 40 -25.18 -9.01 -3.41
CA ARG A 40 -25.88 -9.59 -2.24
C ARG A 40 -26.31 -8.57 -1.18
N HIS A 41 -26.02 -7.28 -1.40
CA HIS A 41 -26.38 -6.22 -0.46
C HIS A 41 -27.79 -5.64 -0.68
N HIS A 42 -28.42 -5.86 -1.84
CA HIS A 42 -29.71 -5.24 -2.14
C HIS A 42 -30.93 -5.98 -1.55
N ASP A 43 -30.77 -7.23 -1.11
CA ASP A 43 -31.86 -8.06 -0.58
C ASP A 43 -31.93 -8.14 0.97
N ARG A 44 -31.13 -7.32 1.68
CA ARG A 44 -31.17 -7.24 3.16
C ARG A 44 -31.73 -5.93 3.71
N LEU A 45 -32.46 -5.17 2.91
CA LEU A 45 -33.22 -3.99 3.34
C LEU A 45 -34.65 -4.32 3.84
N LYS A 46 -34.97 -5.59 4.10
CA LYS A 46 -36.32 -6.04 4.51
C LYS A 46 -36.45 -6.47 5.98
N CYS A 47 -35.73 -5.83 6.90
CA CYS A 47 -36.01 -5.95 8.34
C CYS A 47 -35.98 -4.57 9.02
N ILE A 48 -36.85 -3.66 8.58
CA ILE A 48 -37.29 -2.54 9.40
C ILE A 48 -38.45 -3.06 10.25
N VAL A 49 -38.24 -3.20 11.55
CA VAL A 49 -39.31 -3.35 12.54
C VAL A 49 -38.90 -2.60 13.82
N PRO A 50 -39.88 -2.09 14.59
CA PRO A 50 -40.01 -0.67 14.81
C PRO A 50 -39.88 -0.31 16.29
N VAL A 51 -39.18 0.77 16.60
CA VAL A 51 -39.17 1.33 17.95
C VAL A 51 -39.21 2.85 17.82
N HIS A 52 -40.43 3.40 17.82
CA HIS A 52 -40.89 4.38 18.81
C HIS A 52 -42.20 5.02 18.34
N THR A 53 -43.27 4.74 19.09
CA THR A 53 -44.44 5.60 19.14
C THR A 53 -44.01 6.96 19.67
N LEU A 54 -44.45 7.98 18.94
CA LEU A 54 -44.18 9.40 19.12
C LEU A 54 -44.70 9.90 20.48
N SER A 55 -43.87 10.65 21.19
CA SER A 55 -44.32 11.86 21.89
C SER A 55 -43.15 12.84 21.97
N GLY A 56 -43.43 14.10 21.67
CA GLY A 56 -42.44 15.13 21.37
C GLY A 56 -41.48 15.42 22.51
N VAL A 57 -40.26 15.86 22.17
CA VAL A 57 -39.85 17.27 22.24
C VAL A 57 -38.54 17.42 21.44
N ILE A 58 -38.50 18.49 20.66
CA ILE A 58 -37.46 18.87 19.70
C ILE A 58 -36.21 19.40 20.44
N LEU A 59 -35.04 19.04 19.90
CA LEU A 59 -33.78 19.80 19.90
C LEU A 59 -33.14 20.14 21.25
N GLY A 60 -32.32 19.20 21.74
CA GLY A 60 -31.16 19.52 22.55
C GLY A 60 -29.97 18.81 21.93
N ILE A 61 -29.04 19.56 21.35
CA ILE A 61 -27.79 19.07 20.77
C ILE A 61 -27.02 18.37 21.89
N LEU A 62 -27.26 17.06 22.06
CA LEU A 62 -26.39 16.23 22.88
C LEU A 62 -25.14 16.07 22.03
N ILE A 63 -24.10 16.83 22.40
CA ILE A 63 -22.73 16.62 21.94
C ILE A 63 -22.46 15.13 22.09
N LEU A 64 -22.59 14.43 20.97
CA LEU A 64 -22.45 13.00 20.89
C LEU A 64 -20.98 12.73 21.17
N HIS A 65 -20.70 12.38 22.42
CA HIS A 65 -19.38 12.01 22.89
C HIS A 65 -18.77 11.06 21.84
N PRO A 66 -17.52 11.25 21.38
CA PRO A 66 -16.90 10.41 20.34
C PRO A 66 -16.76 8.92 20.72
N VAL A 67 -17.26 8.54 21.89
CA VAL A 67 -17.15 7.21 22.51
C VAL A 67 -18.38 6.34 22.21
N THR A 68 -19.57 6.91 21.94
CA THR A 68 -20.79 6.12 21.66
C THR A 68 -20.88 5.59 20.21
N MET A 69 -20.16 6.21 19.26
CA MET A 69 -20.02 5.71 17.88
C MET A 69 -19.11 4.47 17.75
N VAL A 70 -18.37 4.08 18.80
CA VAL A 70 -17.50 2.87 18.80
C VAL A 70 -18.30 1.59 19.11
N ILE A 71 -19.55 1.71 19.57
CA ILE A 71 -20.35 0.57 20.05
C ILE A 71 -21.21 -0.04 18.93
N TYR A 72 -21.66 0.73 17.93
CA TYR A 72 -22.76 0.29 17.05
C TYR A 72 -22.42 -0.37 15.72
N CYS A 73 -21.15 -0.61 15.38
CA CYS A 73 -20.87 -1.34 14.14
C CYS A 73 -19.63 -2.22 14.26
N PHE A 74 -19.78 -3.36 14.94
CA PHE A 74 -18.94 -4.51 14.64
C PHE A 74 -19.79 -5.47 13.81
N GLU A 75 -19.94 -5.11 12.53
CA GLU A 75 -20.48 -6.02 11.54
C GLU A 75 -19.54 -7.24 11.51
N PHE A 76 -20.10 -8.43 11.69
CA PHE A 76 -19.32 -9.67 11.74
C PHE A 76 -18.55 -9.82 10.43
N HIS A 77 -17.24 -9.59 10.46
CA HIS A 77 -16.37 -9.72 9.29
C HIS A 77 -15.90 -11.17 9.14
N PRO A 78 -16.49 -11.98 8.24
CA PRO A 78 -16.04 -13.36 8.01
C PRO A 78 -14.56 -13.42 7.60
N GLU A 79 -14.06 -12.34 6.99
CA GLU A 79 -12.68 -12.18 6.57
C GLU A 79 -11.67 -12.27 7.74
N LEU A 80 -12.00 -11.77 8.93
CA LEU A 80 -11.14 -11.90 10.11
C LEU A 80 -10.94 -13.36 10.50
N THR A 81 -12.02 -14.14 10.41
CA THR A 81 -11.97 -15.57 10.72
C THR A 81 -11.16 -16.34 9.69
N ASP A 82 -11.20 -15.93 8.42
CA ASP A 82 -10.41 -16.53 7.35
C ASP A 82 -8.92 -16.21 7.50
N VAL A 83 -8.58 -14.95 7.82
CA VAL A 83 -7.19 -14.52 8.10
C VAL A 83 -6.61 -15.30 9.26
N ARG A 84 -7.37 -15.49 10.35
CA ARG A 84 -6.95 -16.30 11.51
C ARG A 84 -6.78 -17.78 11.13
N LYS A 85 -7.78 -18.38 10.48
CA LYS A 85 -7.78 -19.82 10.14
C LYS A 85 -6.66 -20.19 9.17
N ARG A 86 -6.40 -19.34 8.18
CA ARG A 86 -5.39 -19.59 7.14
C ARG A 86 -4.02 -19.01 7.47
N LEU A 87 -3.88 -18.30 8.59
CA LEU A 87 -2.69 -17.51 8.95
C LEU A 87 -2.23 -16.63 7.77
N LYS A 88 -3.19 -16.01 7.09
CA LYS A 88 -2.95 -15.33 5.81
C LYS A 88 -2.31 -13.95 6.04
N GLY A 89 -1.03 -13.82 5.73
CA GLY A 89 -0.30 -12.54 5.73
C GLY A 89 0.81 -12.46 6.78
N SER A 90 1.17 -11.24 7.18
CA SER A 90 2.20 -11.03 8.20
C SER A 90 1.72 -11.46 9.59
N PRO A 91 2.62 -11.89 10.51
CA PRO A 91 2.26 -12.20 11.89
C PRO A 91 1.51 -11.05 12.59
N GLN A 92 1.84 -9.81 12.25
CA GLN A 92 1.17 -8.62 12.76
C GLN A 92 -0.27 -8.50 12.24
N LYS A 93 -0.53 -8.89 10.98
CA LYS A 93 -1.88 -8.91 10.41
C LYS A 93 -2.76 -9.93 11.14
N VAL A 94 -2.26 -11.15 11.34
CA VAL A 94 -2.98 -12.20 12.07
C VAL A 94 -3.25 -11.77 13.51
N ARG A 95 -2.25 -11.22 14.21
CA ARG A 95 -2.42 -10.71 15.57
C ARG A 95 -3.50 -9.63 15.68
N ARG A 96 -3.51 -8.66 14.76
CA ARG A 96 -4.55 -7.60 14.73
C ARG A 96 -5.94 -8.20 14.49
N ALA A 97 -6.04 -9.18 13.59
CA ALA A 97 -7.31 -9.84 13.32
C ALA A 97 -7.83 -10.59 14.56
N GLU A 98 -6.96 -11.27 15.30
CA GLU A 98 -7.33 -11.94 16.55
C GLU A 98 -7.78 -10.96 17.63
N ILE A 99 -7.06 -9.85 17.82
CA ILE A 99 -7.45 -8.79 18.76
C ILE A 99 -8.86 -8.28 18.45
N LEU A 100 -9.14 -7.98 17.17
CA LEU A 100 -10.46 -7.51 16.74
C LEU A 100 -11.56 -8.57 16.96
N LEU A 101 -11.27 -9.84 16.67
CA LEU A 101 -12.21 -10.95 16.94
C LEU A 101 -12.50 -11.14 18.43
N LYS A 102 -11.52 -10.87 19.32
CA LYS A 102 -11.73 -10.95 20.77
C LYS A 102 -12.56 -9.76 21.30
N ALA A 103 -12.45 -8.61 20.65
CA ALA A 103 -13.21 -7.40 20.98
C ALA A 103 -14.64 -7.38 20.35
N ASP A 104 -14.96 -8.31 19.45
CA ASP A 104 -16.27 -8.43 18.80
C ASP A 104 -17.38 -8.73 19.81
N VAL A 105 -18.47 -7.97 19.74
CA VAL A 105 -19.68 -8.10 20.55
C VAL A 105 -20.41 -9.42 20.29
N ARG A 106 -20.39 -9.90 19.04
CA ARG A 106 -20.95 -11.23 18.69
C ARG A 106 -19.99 -12.38 19.03
N GLY A 107 -18.75 -12.04 19.35
CA GLY A 107 -17.71 -12.95 19.77
C GLY A 107 -17.57 -12.98 21.29
N PRO A 108 -16.34 -13.15 21.80
CA PRO A 108 -16.08 -13.21 23.23
C PRO A 108 -16.34 -11.90 23.99
N ASN A 109 -16.49 -10.78 23.29
CA ASN A 109 -16.72 -9.43 23.84
C ASN A 109 -15.79 -9.11 25.03
N TRP A 110 -14.49 -9.37 24.86
CA TRP A 110 -13.52 -9.10 25.92
C TRP A 110 -13.30 -7.60 26.09
N THR A 111 -13.10 -7.19 27.33
CA THR A 111 -12.66 -5.83 27.64
C THR A 111 -11.24 -5.60 27.13
N ASP A 112 -10.93 -4.37 26.71
CA ASP A 112 -9.62 -4.04 26.16
C ASP A 112 -8.47 -4.34 27.15
N LYS A 113 -8.73 -4.24 28.46
CA LYS A 113 -7.77 -4.65 29.53
C LYS A 113 -7.44 -6.14 29.47
N LYS A 114 -8.45 -6.99 29.33
CA LYS A 114 -8.29 -8.45 29.25
C LYS A 114 -7.56 -8.86 27.97
N ILE A 115 -7.86 -8.19 26.85
CA ILE A 115 -7.15 -8.41 25.59
C ILE A 115 -5.70 -7.92 25.71
N ALA A 116 -5.46 -6.77 26.33
CA ALA A 116 -4.12 -6.23 26.56
C ALA A 116 -3.23 -7.20 27.32
N GLU A 117 -3.77 -7.79 28.39
CA GLU A 117 -3.11 -8.82 29.19
C GLU A 117 -2.82 -10.08 28.38
N ALA A 118 -3.81 -10.59 27.64
CA ALA A 118 -3.65 -11.80 26.83
C ALA A 118 -2.63 -11.68 25.69
N PHE A 119 -2.49 -10.49 25.10
CA PHE A 119 -1.57 -10.23 23.98
C PHE A 119 -0.28 -9.49 24.39
N SER A 120 -0.04 -9.31 25.69
CA SER A 120 1.10 -8.57 26.26
C SER A 120 1.34 -7.23 25.57
N CYS A 121 0.27 -6.44 25.42
CA CYS A 121 0.30 -5.15 24.74
C CYS A 121 -0.37 -4.06 25.57
N ARG A 122 -0.15 -2.79 25.22
CA ARG A 122 -0.81 -1.66 25.89
C ARG A 122 -2.28 -1.59 25.47
N VAL A 123 -3.17 -1.24 26.40
CA VAL A 123 -4.60 -1.00 26.13
C VAL A 123 -4.81 -0.01 24.98
N GLN A 124 -4.00 1.07 24.95
CA GLN A 124 -4.00 2.06 23.86
C GLN A 124 -3.79 1.44 22.47
N THR A 125 -3.07 0.32 22.35
CA THR A 125 -2.88 -0.35 21.05
C THR A 125 -4.19 -0.92 20.53
N ILE A 126 -5.03 -1.46 21.41
CA ILE A 126 -6.32 -2.06 21.08
C ILE A 126 -7.33 -0.97 20.76
N GLU A 127 -7.39 0.07 21.59
CA GLU A 127 -8.22 1.26 21.35
C GLU A 127 -7.90 1.90 19.98
N ASN A 128 -6.62 2.10 19.69
CA ASN A 128 -6.17 2.62 18.40
C ASN A 128 -6.51 1.69 17.23
N LEU A 129 -6.47 0.37 17.44
CA LEU A 129 -6.83 -0.60 16.40
C LEU A 129 -8.34 -0.58 16.11
N ARG A 130 -9.18 -0.52 17.16
CA ARG A 130 -10.63 -0.37 17.02
C ARG A 130 -10.98 0.96 16.36
N LYS A 131 -10.35 2.06 16.79
CA LYS A 131 -10.50 3.37 16.15
C LYS A 131 -10.10 3.33 14.68
N ARG A 132 -8.99 2.70 14.35
CA ARG A 132 -8.52 2.54 12.96
C ARG A 132 -9.51 1.76 12.10
N LEU A 133 -10.14 0.71 12.64
CA LEU A 133 -11.17 -0.04 11.92
C LEU A 133 -12.35 0.84 11.54
N VAL A 134 -12.80 1.71 12.45
CA VAL A 134 -13.95 2.60 12.22
C VAL A 134 -13.59 3.79 11.33
N VAL A 135 -12.41 4.39 11.51
CA VAL A 135 -12.01 5.63 10.82
C VAL A 135 -11.37 5.36 9.45
N ASP A 136 -10.43 4.42 9.39
CA ASP A 136 -9.62 4.17 8.19
C ASP A 136 -10.10 2.91 7.41
N GLY A 137 -11.01 2.13 7.99
CA GLY A 137 -11.57 0.93 7.36
C GLY A 137 -10.77 -0.36 7.59
N PHE A 138 -11.34 -1.47 7.12
CA PHE A 138 -10.90 -2.83 7.40
C PHE A 138 -9.48 -3.16 6.91
N GLU A 139 -9.18 -2.86 5.65
CA GLU A 139 -7.89 -3.17 5.04
C GLU A 139 -6.75 -2.39 5.71
N ILE A 140 -6.98 -1.12 6.06
CA ILE A 140 -5.98 -0.28 6.73
C ILE A 140 -5.79 -0.73 8.20
N ALA A 141 -6.87 -1.14 8.87
CA ALA A 141 -6.80 -1.68 10.22
C ALA A 141 -5.89 -2.92 10.30
N LEU A 142 -6.06 -3.86 9.38
CA LEU A 142 -5.32 -5.12 9.37
C LEU A 142 -3.90 -4.98 8.83
N ASN A 143 -3.72 -4.38 7.65
CA ASN A 143 -2.40 -4.28 7.02
C ASN A 143 -1.55 -3.17 7.67
N GLY A 144 -2.19 -2.18 8.27
CA GLY A 144 -1.55 -0.98 8.78
C GLY A 144 -1.40 0.08 7.68
N LYS A 145 -1.31 1.34 8.08
CA LYS A 145 -1.14 2.46 7.14
C LYS A 145 0.20 2.32 6.44
N THR A 146 0.16 2.17 5.12
CA THR A 146 1.36 2.24 4.27
C THR A 146 1.95 3.64 4.38
N ARG A 147 3.27 3.72 4.57
CA ARG A 147 3.95 5.02 4.61
C ARG A 147 3.97 5.60 3.19
N GLU A 148 3.49 6.83 3.04
CA GLU A 148 3.53 7.56 1.77
C GLU A 148 4.97 7.94 1.39
N SER A 149 5.78 8.33 2.38
CA SER A 149 7.18 8.68 2.18
C SER A 149 8.12 7.75 2.97
N PRO A 150 9.32 7.47 2.44
CA PRO A 150 10.35 6.75 3.19
C PRO A 150 10.79 7.55 4.43
N PRO A 151 11.28 6.88 5.50
CA PRO A 151 11.68 7.55 6.74
C PRO A 151 12.81 8.57 6.58
N ARG A 152 13.71 8.35 5.61
CA ARG A 152 14.77 9.28 5.23
C ARG A 152 14.50 9.73 3.80
N GLN A 153 14.44 11.05 3.60
CA GLN A 153 14.35 11.62 2.26
C GLN A 153 15.63 11.33 1.48
N LYS A 154 15.49 11.09 0.17
CA LYS A 154 16.65 10.91 -0.69
C LYS A 154 17.38 12.24 -0.84
N VAL A 155 18.70 12.20 -0.69
CA VAL A 155 19.57 13.37 -0.84
C VAL A 155 19.68 13.79 -2.31
N LEU A 156 19.73 12.82 -3.22
CA LEU A 156 19.71 13.06 -4.66
C LEU A 156 18.31 12.79 -5.19
N VAL A 157 17.74 13.75 -5.91
CA VAL A 157 16.40 13.63 -6.50
C VAL A 157 16.42 14.00 -7.98
N GLY A 158 15.81 13.15 -8.83
CA GLY A 158 15.46 13.47 -10.21
C GLY A 158 16.65 13.95 -11.06
N LYS A 159 16.66 15.25 -11.39
CA LYS A 159 17.71 15.87 -12.23
C LYS A 159 19.12 15.72 -11.64
N GLN A 160 19.25 15.73 -10.31
CA GLN A 160 20.54 15.52 -9.65
C GLN A 160 21.04 14.09 -9.88
N GLU A 161 20.17 13.08 -9.74
CA GLU A 161 20.53 11.67 -10.00
C GLU A 161 20.97 11.48 -11.46
N ALA A 162 20.20 12.03 -12.41
CA ALA A 162 20.54 11.98 -13.83
C ALA A 162 21.91 12.59 -14.14
N ARG A 163 22.25 13.71 -13.48
CA ARG A 163 23.56 14.36 -13.63
C ARG A 163 24.69 13.51 -13.05
N VAL A 164 24.49 12.84 -11.92
CA VAL A 164 25.47 11.89 -11.36
C VAL A 164 25.71 10.70 -12.30
N ILE A 165 24.64 10.17 -12.91
CA ILE A 165 24.72 9.07 -13.87
C ILE A 165 25.51 9.51 -15.12
N ALA A 166 25.16 10.68 -15.68
CA ALA A 166 25.86 11.24 -16.84
C ALA A 166 27.35 11.48 -16.54
N MET A 167 27.69 11.96 -15.34
CA MET A 167 29.09 12.11 -14.93
C MET A 167 29.83 10.78 -14.93
N ARG A 168 29.22 9.72 -14.37
CA ARG A 168 29.84 8.39 -14.34
C ARG A 168 30.09 7.80 -15.72
N LEU A 169 29.22 8.08 -16.69
CA LEU A 169 29.39 7.64 -18.08
C LEU A 169 30.41 8.49 -18.86
N GLY A 170 30.75 9.68 -18.36
CA GLY A 170 31.72 10.59 -18.95
C GLY A 170 33.16 10.28 -18.54
N LYS A 171 34.09 11.11 -19.04
CA LYS A 171 35.52 11.01 -18.69
C LYS A 171 35.76 11.41 -17.22
N PRO A 172 36.59 10.66 -16.49
CA PRO A 172 36.99 11.00 -15.12
C PRO A 172 37.74 12.34 -15.05
N SER A 173 37.76 12.94 -13.85
CA SER A 173 38.49 14.18 -13.60
C SER A 173 39.99 14.02 -13.86
N LYS A 174 40.66 15.15 -14.13
CA LYS A 174 42.09 15.17 -14.50
C LYS A 174 42.91 14.44 -13.45
N GLY A 175 43.74 13.49 -13.90
CA GLY A 175 44.63 12.69 -13.05
C GLY A 175 44.08 11.32 -12.65
N TYR A 176 42.85 10.97 -13.02
CA TYR A 176 42.26 9.66 -12.74
C TYR A 176 41.94 8.87 -14.01
N VAL A 177 42.18 7.56 -14.00
CA VAL A 177 41.84 6.65 -15.11
C VAL A 177 40.38 6.24 -15.07
N ASN A 178 39.78 6.16 -13.87
CA ASN A 178 38.40 5.70 -13.65
C ASN A 178 37.70 6.52 -12.56
N TRP A 179 36.37 6.56 -12.60
CA TRP A 179 35.55 7.11 -11.52
C TRP A 179 35.55 6.21 -10.29
N SER A 180 36.05 6.72 -9.16
CA SER A 180 35.77 6.12 -7.84
C SER A 180 34.51 6.74 -7.23
N LEU A 181 33.85 6.04 -6.31
CA LEU A 181 32.66 6.56 -5.62
C LEU A 181 32.97 7.82 -4.78
N ARG A 182 34.17 7.89 -4.21
CA ARG A 182 34.63 9.07 -3.45
C ARG A 182 34.88 10.25 -4.36
N LEU A 183 35.52 10.02 -5.51
CA LEU A 183 35.77 11.05 -6.51
C LEU A 183 34.46 11.61 -7.09
N LEU A 184 33.46 10.74 -7.29
CA LEU A 184 32.12 11.19 -7.67
C LEU A 184 31.45 12.02 -6.56
N ALA A 185 31.63 11.66 -5.29
CA ALA A 185 31.08 12.43 -4.16
C ALA A 185 31.67 13.82 -4.07
N GLU A 186 32.99 13.93 -4.11
CA GLU A 186 33.70 15.21 -4.12
C GLU A 186 33.26 16.05 -5.31
N ARG A 187 33.20 15.45 -6.51
CA ARG A 187 32.79 16.17 -7.72
C ARG A 187 31.33 16.66 -7.68
N VAL A 188 30.43 15.91 -7.06
CA VAL A 188 29.02 16.30 -6.86
C VAL A 188 28.91 17.53 -5.95
N VAL A 189 29.73 17.59 -4.90
CA VAL A 189 29.79 18.74 -3.98
C VAL A 189 30.44 19.94 -4.66
N GLU A 190 31.55 19.75 -5.38
CA GLU A 190 32.23 20.81 -6.15
C GLU A 190 31.31 21.49 -7.17
N LEU A 191 30.43 20.73 -7.82
CA LEU A 191 29.47 21.26 -8.80
C LEU A 191 28.24 21.91 -8.16
N GLY A 192 28.17 21.99 -6.83
CA GLY A 192 27.08 22.62 -6.08
C GLY A 192 25.75 21.87 -6.22
N LEU A 193 25.77 20.57 -6.49
CA LEU A 193 24.53 19.79 -6.62
C LEU A 193 23.90 19.50 -5.26
N VAL A 194 24.73 19.29 -4.24
CA VAL A 194 24.35 19.01 -2.85
C VAL A 194 25.44 19.59 -1.94
N GLU A 195 25.06 20.09 -0.76
CA GLU A 195 25.98 20.63 0.26
C GLU A 195 26.95 19.57 0.82
N SER A 196 26.46 18.35 1.06
CA SER A 196 27.28 17.21 1.46
C SER A 196 26.67 15.89 1.00
N ILE A 197 27.52 14.95 0.59
CA ILE A 197 27.07 13.62 0.17
C ILE A 197 28.07 12.54 0.57
N SER A 198 27.56 11.41 1.04
CA SER A 198 28.37 10.21 1.29
C SER A 198 28.53 9.38 0.01
N HIS A 199 29.71 8.78 -0.15
CA HIS A 199 29.97 7.80 -1.22
C HIS A 199 28.95 6.64 -1.22
N GLU A 200 28.39 6.26 -0.05
CA GLU A 200 27.33 5.25 0.02
C GLU A 200 26.01 5.70 -0.59
N THR A 201 25.69 7.00 -0.52
CA THR A 201 24.50 7.55 -1.18
C THR A 201 24.64 7.40 -2.70
N ILE A 202 25.82 7.70 -3.24
CA ILE A 202 26.12 7.55 -4.67
C ILE A 202 26.06 6.09 -5.09
N ARG A 203 26.63 5.18 -4.30
CA ARG A 203 26.54 3.74 -4.55
C ARG A 203 25.09 3.27 -4.61
N GLN A 204 24.25 3.69 -3.66
CA GLN A 204 22.82 3.33 -3.63
C GLN A 204 22.06 3.91 -4.83
N THR A 205 22.36 5.14 -5.24
CA THR A 205 21.78 5.76 -6.44
C THR A 205 22.17 4.98 -7.70
N LEU A 206 23.45 4.64 -7.84
CA LEU A 206 23.95 3.91 -9.00
C LEU A 206 23.48 2.45 -9.05
N LYS A 207 23.32 1.77 -7.90
CA LYS A 207 22.87 0.37 -7.83
C LYS A 207 21.45 0.18 -8.34
N LYS A 208 20.58 1.19 -8.23
CA LYS A 208 19.18 1.10 -8.69
C LYS A 208 19.04 1.18 -10.21
N THR A 209 20.13 1.42 -10.93
CA THR A 209 20.12 1.77 -12.35
C THR A 209 20.88 0.75 -13.23
N VAL A 210 21.27 -0.39 -12.65
CA VAL A 210 21.81 -1.58 -13.32
C VAL A 210 20.97 -2.76 -12.87
#